data_AF-A0A7S3TL36-F1
#
_entry.id   AF-A0A7S3TL36-F1
#
_cell.length_a   1.000
_cell.length_b   1.000
_cell.length_c   1.000
_cell.angle_alpha   90.00
_cell.angle_beta   90.00
_cell.angle_gamma   90.00
#
_symmetry.space_group_name_H-M   'P 1'
#
loop_
_entity.id
_entity.type
_entity.pdbx_description
1 polymer ?
#
loop_
_entity_poly.entity_id
_entity_poly.type
_entity_poly.pdbx_seq_one_letter_code
_entity_poly.pdbx_strand_id
1 'polypeptide(L)'
;FFSFSSSPSTLAAMGHVKILKTAAYHQRYQVKYRRRREGKTDYLARKRLVVQDKNKYGSPKYRLVVRCTNKDVICQIMHSKIVGDVCLSAAYSHELPKYGIEVGLTNYAAAYATGLLCARRLLQKLGLDEQYEGNDDPDGEHFLVEHEDGPRPFTCVLDVGLIRTTTGAKVFGALKGAVDGGLNIPHSDKVPPPP
;
A
#
# COMPACT_ATOMS: atom_id res chain seq x y z
N PHE A 1 32.87 16.25 78.90
CA PHE A 1 33.30 16.59 77.53
C PHE A 1 33.19 15.34 76.67
N PHE A 2 32.10 15.15 75.93
CA PHE A 2 32.04 14.36 74.69
C PHE A 2 30.68 14.65 74.05
N SER A 3 30.63 15.65 73.16
CA SER A 3 29.46 15.93 72.34
C SER A 3 29.49 15.03 71.12
N PHE A 4 28.50 14.15 70.98
CA PHE A 4 28.24 13.44 69.73
C PHE A 4 27.82 14.46 68.66
N SER A 5 28.70 14.74 67.70
CA SER A 5 28.32 15.46 66.48
C SER A 5 27.63 14.47 65.55
N SER A 6 26.30 14.57 65.45
CA SER A 6 25.54 13.92 64.39
C SER A 6 26.03 14.48 63.04
N SER A 7 26.70 13.63 62.27
CA SER A 7 27.09 13.92 60.89
C SER A 7 25.86 14.29 60.06
N PRO A 8 25.93 15.33 59.22
CA PRO A 8 24.83 15.66 58.34
C PRO A 8 24.67 14.51 57.36
N SER A 9 23.45 13.97 57.32
CA SER A 9 22.97 13.01 56.34
C SER A 9 23.57 13.29 54.97
N THR A 10 24.24 12.27 54.43
CA THR A 10 24.67 12.17 53.04
C THR A 10 23.50 12.46 52.11
N LEU A 11 23.35 13.73 51.74
CA LEU A 11 22.56 14.15 50.58
C LEU A 11 23.19 13.46 49.38
N ALA A 12 22.61 12.33 49.01
CA ALA A 12 22.96 11.60 47.80
C ALA A 12 23.02 12.60 46.65
N ALA A 13 24.20 12.73 46.04
CA ALA A 13 24.42 13.53 44.86
C ALA A 13 23.55 12.97 43.73
N MET A 14 22.33 13.50 43.58
CA MET A 14 21.55 13.26 42.37
C MET A 14 22.28 13.94 41.22
N GLY A 15 22.91 13.14 40.36
CA GLY A 15 23.65 13.66 39.20
C GLY A 15 22.78 14.58 38.35
N HIS A 16 23.22 15.81 38.14
CA HIS A 16 22.58 16.73 37.20
C HIS A 16 22.72 16.19 35.77
N VAL A 17 21.61 15.72 35.19
CA VAL A 17 21.58 15.29 33.79
C VAL A 17 21.43 16.51 32.89
N LYS A 18 22.35 16.66 31.93
CA LYS A 18 22.30 17.74 30.93
C LYS A 18 21.01 17.62 30.11
N ILE A 19 20.23 18.71 30.08
CA ILE A 19 19.04 18.79 29.23
C ILE A 19 19.47 18.85 27.76
N LEU A 20 19.15 17.80 27.00
CA LEU A 20 19.51 17.70 25.57
C LEU A 20 18.51 18.42 24.66
N LYS A 21 17.22 18.41 25.01
CA LYS A 21 16.14 19.08 24.26
C LYS A 21 15.92 20.49 24.80
N THR A 22 16.80 21.41 24.41
CA THR A 22 16.74 22.83 24.80
C THR A 22 15.88 23.65 23.83
N ALA A 23 15.56 24.91 24.15
CA ALA A 23 14.91 25.82 23.22
C ALA A 23 15.68 25.94 21.88
N ALA A 24 17.01 25.98 21.95
CA ALA A 24 17.90 26.00 20.78
C ALA A 24 17.85 24.70 19.95
N TYR A 25 17.50 23.56 20.54
CA TYR A 25 17.23 22.33 19.80
C TYR A 25 15.94 22.48 18.98
N HIS A 26 14.85 22.95 19.61
CA HIS A 26 13.56 23.10 18.95
C HIS A 26 13.56 24.11 17.82
N GLN A 27 14.29 25.23 17.96
CA GLN A 27 14.43 26.24 16.90
C GLN A 27 15.15 25.71 15.65
N ARG A 28 16.07 24.75 15.80
CA ARG A 28 16.86 24.17 14.70
C ARG A 28 16.30 22.84 14.19
N TYR A 29 15.25 22.32 14.83
CA TYR A 29 14.72 21.01 14.49
C TYR A 29 13.92 21.06 13.19
N GLN A 30 14.48 20.51 12.11
CA GLN A 30 13.76 20.36 10.85
C GLN A 30 12.80 19.16 10.91
N VAL A 31 11.50 19.46 10.91
CA VAL A 31 10.46 18.43 10.90
C VAL A 31 10.46 17.65 9.58
N LYS A 32 10.28 16.33 9.66
CA LYS A 32 10.04 15.50 8.48
C LYS A 32 8.63 15.75 7.93
N TYR A 33 8.40 15.40 6.66
CA TYR A 33 7.07 15.50 6.05
C TYR A 33 5.98 14.84 6.89
N ARG A 34 4.78 15.43 6.90
CA ARG A 34 3.65 14.99 7.73
C ARG A 34 3.39 13.48 7.66
N ARG A 35 3.23 12.92 6.46
CA ARG A 35 2.96 11.47 6.28
C ARG A 35 4.13 10.56 6.66
N ARG A 36 5.36 11.09 6.69
CA ARG A 36 6.53 10.34 7.18
C ARG A 36 6.54 10.30 8.70
N ARG A 37 6.14 11.38 9.37
CA ARG A 37 5.95 11.42 10.84
C ARG A 37 4.82 10.50 11.30
N GLU A 38 3.74 10.43 10.52
CA GLU A 38 2.62 9.49 10.76
C GLU A 38 2.97 8.03 10.39
N GLY A 39 4.14 7.77 9.79
CA GLY A 39 4.52 6.41 9.39
C GLY A 39 3.61 5.78 8.32
N LYS A 40 3.03 6.59 7.42
CA LYS A 40 2.06 6.11 6.39
C LYS A 40 2.64 6.04 4.98
N THR A 41 3.81 6.64 4.75
CA THR A 41 4.37 6.74 3.39
C THR A 41 5.89 6.65 3.42
N ASP A 42 6.41 5.76 2.58
CA ASP A 42 7.79 5.83 2.14
C ASP A 42 7.88 6.74 0.90
N TYR A 43 8.52 7.89 1.07
CA TYR A 43 8.71 8.87 0.00
C TYR A 43 9.74 8.42 -1.04
N LEU A 44 10.67 7.53 -0.69
CA LEU A 44 11.65 7.00 -1.64
C LEU A 44 10.96 6.07 -2.63
N ALA A 45 10.22 5.08 -2.12
CA ALA A 45 9.40 4.19 -2.93
C ALA A 45 8.36 4.96 -3.75
N ARG A 46 7.63 5.90 -3.12
CA ARG A 46 6.62 6.71 -3.81
C ARG A 46 7.20 7.53 -4.96
N LYS A 47 8.38 8.15 -4.80
CA LYS A 47 9.05 8.89 -5.89
C LYS A 47 9.30 7.99 -7.09
N ARG A 48 9.81 6.77 -6.88
CA ARG A 48 10.10 5.81 -7.95
C ARG A 48 8.83 5.31 -8.65
N LEU A 49 7.76 5.10 -7.89
CA LEU A 49 6.48 4.63 -8.42
C LEU A 49 5.78 5.70 -9.26
N VAL A 50 5.73 6.94 -8.77
CA VAL A 50 4.90 8.02 -9.34
C VAL A 50 5.57 8.74 -10.51
N VAL A 51 6.89 8.86 -10.51
CA VAL A 51 7.60 9.57 -11.57
C VAL A 51 7.30 8.88 -12.91
N GLN A 52 6.83 9.71 -13.83
CA GLN A 52 6.56 9.35 -15.22
C GLN A 52 7.60 10.02 -16.11
N ASP A 53 7.90 9.39 -17.24
CA ASP A 53 8.80 9.96 -18.24
C ASP A 53 8.21 11.27 -18.77
N LYS A 54 9.02 12.34 -18.81
CA LYS A 54 8.57 13.66 -19.24
C LYS A 54 8.06 13.67 -20.68
N ASN A 55 8.57 12.76 -21.51
CA ASN A 55 8.16 12.59 -22.90
C ASN A 55 6.69 12.16 -23.04
N LYS A 56 6.09 11.59 -21.98
CA LYS A 56 4.70 11.17 -21.95
C LYS A 56 3.77 12.27 -21.43
N TYR A 57 4.31 13.47 -21.15
CA TYR A 57 3.59 14.68 -20.76
C TYR A 57 2.51 14.42 -19.69
N GLY A 58 1.29 14.93 -19.90
CA GLY A 58 0.17 14.83 -18.97
C GLY A 58 -0.43 13.44 -18.83
N SER A 59 0.15 12.40 -19.45
CA SER A 59 -0.36 11.04 -19.27
C SER A 59 -0.13 10.55 -17.83
N PRO A 60 -1.20 10.15 -17.12
CA PRO A 60 -1.07 9.67 -15.76
C PRO A 60 -0.41 8.29 -15.73
N LYS A 61 0.38 8.05 -14.68
CA LYS A 61 0.86 6.72 -14.32
C LYS A 61 -0.06 6.13 -13.27
N TYR A 62 -0.73 5.03 -13.61
CA TYR A 62 -1.69 4.37 -12.73
C TYR A 62 -0.99 3.39 -11.78
N ARG A 63 -1.49 3.33 -10.55
CA ARG A 63 -1.00 2.42 -9.52
C ARG A 63 -2.16 1.71 -8.82
N LEU A 64 -2.01 0.42 -8.59
CA LEU A 64 -2.87 -0.38 -7.72
C LEU A 64 -2.33 -0.27 -6.29
N VAL A 65 -2.99 0.54 -5.48
CA VAL A 65 -2.68 0.73 -4.06
C VAL A 65 -3.42 -0.34 -3.28
N VAL A 66 -2.67 -1.27 -2.68
CA VAL A 66 -3.22 -2.30 -1.79
C VAL A 66 -2.82 -1.99 -0.35
N ARG A 67 -3.80 -1.91 0.54
CA ARG A 67 -3.59 -1.69 1.97
C ARG A 67 -4.39 -2.70 2.77
N CYS A 68 -3.68 -3.54 3.51
CA CYS A 68 -4.30 -4.44 4.46
C CYS A 68 -4.38 -3.75 5.82
N THR A 69 -5.59 -3.69 6.38
CA THR A 69 -5.83 -3.31 7.77
C THR A 69 -6.17 -4.55 8.58
N ASN A 70 -6.38 -4.41 9.89
CA ASN A 70 -6.69 -5.55 10.75
C ASN A 70 -8.04 -6.21 10.43
N LYS A 71 -8.98 -5.46 9.84
CA LYS A 71 -10.36 -5.92 9.57
C LYS A 71 -10.79 -5.80 8.12
N ASP A 72 -10.02 -5.10 7.29
CA ASP A 72 -10.39 -4.79 5.91
C ASP A 72 -9.18 -4.83 4.97
N VAL A 73 -9.40 -5.31 3.75
CA VAL A 73 -8.45 -5.18 2.63
C VAL A 73 -8.98 -4.09 1.69
N ILE A 74 -8.11 -3.13 1.38
CA ILE A 74 -8.44 -1.97 0.57
C ILE A 74 -7.63 -2.06 -0.73
N CYS A 75 -8.32 -2.08 -1.86
CA CYS A 75 -7.73 -2.05 -3.20
C CYS A 75 -8.22 -0.81 -3.95
N GLN A 76 -7.29 0.03 -4.38
CA GLN A 76 -7.62 1.30 -5.03
C GLN A 76 -6.73 1.55 -6.24
N ILE A 77 -7.32 2.00 -7.34
CA ILE A 77 -6.57 2.44 -8.52
C ILE A 77 -6.43 3.95 -8.45
N MET A 78 -5.19 4.41 -8.39
CA MET A 78 -4.84 5.80 -8.14
C MET A 78 -3.90 6.32 -9.22
N HIS A 79 -4.00 7.59 -9.56
CA HIS A 79 -2.95 8.34 -10.24
C HIS A 79 -2.61 9.61 -9.46
N SER A 80 -1.44 10.19 -9.72
CA SER A 80 -0.98 11.37 -8.98
C SER A 80 -1.20 12.64 -9.80
N LYS A 81 -1.78 13.67 -9.19
CA LYS A 81 -1.81 15.05 -9.70
C LYS A 81 -1.04 15.96 -8.73
N ILE A 82 -0.77 17.20 -9.14
CA ILE A 82 -0.05 18.19 -8.33
C ILE A 82 -0.79 18.49 -7.01
N VAL A 83 -2.11 18.67 -7.09
CA VAL A 83 -2.96 18.95 -5.93
C VAL A 83 -3.03 17.74 -4.98
N GLY A 84 -3.07 16.53 -5.54
CA GLY A 84 -3.21 15.29 -4.77
C GLY A 84 -3.42 14.06 -5.65
N ASP A 85 -3.57 12.92 -4.99
CA ASP A 85 -3.88 11.67 -5.67
C ASP A 85 -5.37 11.59 -5.99
N VAL A 86 -5.69 11.09 -7.19
CA VAL A 86 -7.08 10.90 -7.64
C VAL A 86 -7.34 9.40 -7.77
N CYS A 87 -8.45 8.96 -7.17
CA CYS A 87 -8.93 7.59 -7.22
C CYS A 87 -9.86 7.38 -8.43
N LEU A 88 -9.60 6.35 -9.23
CA LEU A 88 -10.46 5.94 -10.34
C LEU A 88 -11.49 4.90 -9.90
N SER A 89 -11.01 3.84 -9.24
CA SER A 89 -11.83 2.77 -8.68
C SER A 89 -11.32 2.40 -7.29
N ALA A 90 -12.25 1.96 -6.44
CA ALA A 90 -11.98 1.44 -5.12
C ALA A 90 -12.83 0.20 -4.88
N ALA A 91 -12.25 -0.77 -4.19
CA ALA A 91 -12.92 -1.95 -3.69
C ALA A 91 -12.46 -2.22 -2.26
N TYR A 92 -13.38 -2.74 -1.45
CA TYR A 92 -13.15 -3.00 -0.04
C TYR A 92 -13.64 -4.40 0.30
N SER A 93 -12.98 -5.06 1.25
CA SER A 93 -13.36 -6.43 1.63
C SER A 93 -14.69 -6.48 2.37
N HIS A 94 -15.09 -5.40 3.06
CA HIS A 94 -16.40 -5.30 3.70
C HIS A 94 -17.58 -5.27 2.72
N GLU A 95 -17.33 -5.15 1.42
CA GLU A 95 -18.35 -5.26 0.37
C GLU A 95 -18.53 -6.70 -0.12
N LEU A 96 -17.57 -7.60 0.16
CA LEU A 96 -17.61 -9.00 -0.24
C LEU A 96 -18.80 -9.81 0.29
N PRO A 97 -19.39 -9.50 1.47
CA PRO A 97 -20.61 -10.17 1.92
C PRO A 97 -21.77 -10.06 0.93
N LYS A 98 -21.81 -9.01 0.09
CA LYS A 98 -22.84 -8.87 -0.97
C LYS A 98 -22.71 -9.91 -2.08
N TYR A 99 -21.53 -10.52 -2.19
CA TYR A 99 -21.19 -11.50 -3.22
C TYR A 99 -21.07 -12.91 -2.63
N GLY A 100 -21.56 -13.14 -1.40
CA GLY A 100 -21.61 -14.46 -0.75
C GLY A 100 -20.42 -14.79 0.16
N ILE A 101 -19.45 -13.89 0.34
CA ILE A 101 -18.33 -14.08 1.27
C ILE A 101 -18.60 -13.30 2.57
N GLU A 102 -19.28 -13.94 3.52
CA GLU A 102 -19.73 -13.29 4.76
C GLU A 102 -18.63 -13.17 5.82
N VAL A 103 -17.69 -14.13 5.85
CA VAL A 103 -16.68 -14.25 6.90
C VAL A 103 -15.27 -14.23 6.32
N GLY A 104 -14.27 -13.94 7.17
CA GLY A 104 -12.86 -14.05 6.76
C GLY A 104 -12.37 -12.94 5.82
N LEU A 105 -12.92 -11.73 5.92
CA LEU A 105 -12.66 -10.60 5.01
C LEU A 105 -11.21 -10.11 4.90
N THR A 106 -10.31 -10.66 5.73
CA THR A 106 -8.88 -10.29 5.72
C THR A 106 -7.97 -11.45 5.33
N ASN A 107 -8.50 -12.61 4.93
CA ASN A 107 -7.68 -13.72 4.49
C ASN A 107 -7.09 -13.47 3.08
N TYR A 108 -6.30 -14.42 2.58
CA TYR A 108 -5.72 -14.32 1.24
C TYR A 108 -6.79 -14.32 0.14
N ALA A 109 -7.81 -15.17 0.27
CA ALA A 109 -8.92 -15.27 -0.68
C ALA A 109 -9.74 -13.96 -0.76
N ALA A 110 -9.97 -13.28 0.35
CA ALA A 110 -10.64 -11.99 0.40
C ALA A 110 -9.77 -10.92 -0.27
N ALA A 111 -8.45 -10.94 -0.07
CA ALA A 111 -7.56 -10.04 -0.79
C ALA A 111 -7.63 -10.26 -2.31
N TYR A 112 -7.63 -11.52 -2.75
CA TYR A 112 -7.84 -11.89 -4.15
C TYR A 112 -9.18 -11.38 -4.69
N ALA A 113 -10.28 -11.68 -4.01
CA ALA A 113 -11.62 -11.25 -4.39
C ALA A 113 -11.74 -9.71 -4.43
N THR A 114 -11.11 -8.98 -3.50
CA THR A 114 -11.09 -7.51 -3.55
C THR A 114 -10.30 -6.96 -4.73
N GLY A 115 -9.21 -7.63 -5.12
CA GLY A 115 -8.43 -7.28 -6.31
C GLY A 115 -9.25 -7.47 -7.58
N LEU A 116 -9.90 -8.62 -7.72
CA LEU A 116 -10.80 -8.95 -8.82
C LEU A 116 -11.96 -7.95 -8.94
N LEU A 117 -12.61 -7.64 -7.81
CA LEU A 117 -13.68 -6.66 -7.76
C LEU A 117 -13.22 -5.26 -8.17
N CYS A 118 -11.99 -4.86 -7.79
CA CYS A 118 -11.42 -3.58 -8.18
C CYS A 118 -11.14 -3.50 -9.68
N ALA A 119 -10.66 -4.60 -10.27
CA ALA A 119 -10.39 -4.74 -11.70
C ALA A 119 -11.68 -4.65 -12.52
N ARG A 120 -12.68 -5.49 -12.24
CA ARG A 120 -13.95 -5.50 -12.99
C ARG A 120 -14.68 -4.15 -12.89
N ARG A 121 -14.69 -3.52 -11.72
CA ARG A 121 -15.24 -2.15 -11.56
C ARG A 121 -14.51 -1.09 -12.37
N LEU A 122 -13.20 -1.23 -12.54
CA LEU A 122 -12.44 -0.29 -13.38
C LEU A 122 -12.76 -0.52 -14.85
N LEU A 123 -12.70 -1.77 -15.31
CA LEU A 123 -12.94 -2.10 -16.71
C LEU A 123 -14.36 -1.69 -17.14
N GLN A 124 -15.37 -1.94 -16.31
CA GLN A 124 -16.73 -1.48 -16.57
C GLN A 124 -16.84 0.05 -16.67
N LYS A 125 -16.10 0.80 -15.83
CA LYS A 125 -16.05 2.27 -15.91
C LYS A 125 -15.37 2.78 -17.18
N LEU A 126 -14.46 1.99 -17.74
CA LEU A 126 -13.70 2.34 -18.95
C LEU A 126 -14.32 1.76 -20.23
N GLY A 127 -15.32 0.88 -20.12
CA GLY A 127 -15.93 0.16 -21.25
C GLY A 127 -15.01 -0.88 -21.88
N LEU A 128 -14.18 -1.54 -21.06
CA LEU A 128 -13.19 -2.54 -21.48
C LEU A 128 -13.47 -3.93 -20.88
N ASP A 129 -14.67 -4.12 -20.34
CA ASP A 129 -15.09 -5.29 -19.58
C ASP A 129 -15.35 -6.53 -20.44
N GLU A 130 -15.83 -6.35 -21.67
CA GLU A 130 -16.05 -7.42 -22.66
C GLU A 130 -14.77 -7.82 -23.40
N GLN A 131 -13.85 -6.88 -23.62
CA GLN A 131 -12.60 -7.14 -24.36
C GLN A 131 -11.55 -7.85 -23.51
N TYR A 132 -11.57 -7.60 -22.20
CA TYR A 132 -10.61 -8.16 -21.25
C TYR A 132 -11.37 -8.82 -20.11
N GLU A 133 -11.95 -9.99 -20.40
CA GLU A 133 -12.67 -10.80 -19.41
C GLU A 133 -11.72 -11.30 -18.31
N GLY A 134 -10.50 -11.67 -18.71
CA GLY A 134 -9.44 -12.11 -17.80
C GLY A 134 -9.31 -13.64 -17.82
N ASN A 135 -9.02 -14.24 -16.68
CA ASN A 135 -8.99 -15.68 -16.54
C ASN A 135 -10.19 -16.16 -15.71
N ASP A 136 -11.07 -16.95 -16.32
CA ASP A 136 -12.30 -17.45 -15.70
C ASP A 136 -12.03 -18.60 -14.71
N ASP A 137 -10.97 -19.37 -14.94
CA ASP A 137 -10.57 -20.51 -14.11
C ASP A 137 -9.23 -20.21 -13.40
N PRO A 138 -9.25 -19.91 -12.09
CA PRO A 138 -8.05 -19.48 -11.37
C PRO A 138 -7.12 -20.68 -11.07
N ASP A 139 -6.34 -21.10 -12.06
CA ASP A 139 -5.36 -22.19 -11.95
C ASP A 139 -4.08 -21.81 -11.17
N GLY A 140 -3.96 -20.54 -10.78
CA GLY A 140 -2.79 -20.02 -10.06
C GLY A 140 -1.55 -19.81 -10.96
N GLU A 141 -1.64 -20.13 -12.25
CA GLU A 141 -0.57 -19.94 -13.22
C GLU A 141 -0.32 -18.46 -13.57
N HIS A 142 0.85 -18.18 -14.13
CA HIS A 142 1.20 -16.82 -14.53
C HIS A 142 0.36 -16.40 -15.75
N PHE A 143 -0.52 -15.42 -15.53
CA PHE A 143 -1.41 -14.88 -16.55
C PHE A 143 -0.92 -13.49 -16.94
N LEU A 144 -0.66 -13.30 -18.23
CA LEU A 144 -0.44 -11.99 -18.83
C LEU A 144 -1.62 -11.69 -19.74
N VAL A 145 -2.22 -10.52 -19.56
CA VAL A 145 -3.26 -10.04 -20.46
C VAL A 145 -2.59 -9.70 -21.79
N GLU A 146 -2.77 -10.59 -22.77
CA GLU A 146 -2.31 -10.35 -24.13
C GLU A 146 -3.16 -9.28 -24.81
N HIS A 147 -2.54 -8.56 -25.75
CA HIS A 147 -3.20 -7.52 -26.51
C HIS A 147 -3.71 -8.11 -27.83
N GLU A 148 -5.03 -8.22 -27.97
CA GLU A 148 -5.69 -8.48 -29.25
C GLU A 148 -5.85 -7.17 -30.05
N ASP A 149 -6.39 -7.26 -31.27
CA ASP A 149 -6.66 -6.10 -32.12
C ASP A 149 -7.70 -5.15 -31.48
N GLY A 150 -7.22 -4.11 -30.77
CA GLY A 150 -8.09 -3.17 -30.06
C GLY A 150 -7.38 -2.17 -29.14
N PRO A 151 -8.12 -1.49 -28.24
CA PRO A 151 -7.58 -0.66 -27.17
C PRO A 151 -6.66 -1.46 -26.25
N ARG A 152 -5.50 -0.93 -25.87
CA ARG A 152 -4.55 -1.66 -25.00
C ARG A 152 -5.14 -1.96 -23.62
N PRO A 153 -4.76 -3.09 -22.99
CA PRO A 153 -5.23 -3.41 -21.65
C PRO A 153 -4.77 -2.37 -20.64
N PHE A 154 -5.60 -2.12 -19.63
CA PHE A 154 -5.32 -1.08 -18.65
C PHE A 154 -4.07 -1.45 -17.84
N THR A 155 -3.03 -0.63 -17.97
CA THR A 155 -1.74 -0.88 -17.32
C THR A 155 -1.66 -0.15 -15.98
N CYS A 156 -1.33 -0.86 -14.90
CA CYS A 156 -1.05 -0.23 -13.61
C CYS A 156 0.12 -0.89 -12.86
N VAL A 157 0.72 -0.16 -11.93
CA VAL A 157 1.87 -0.64 -11.12
C VAL A 157 1.42 -0.92 -9.69
N LEU A 158 1.90 -2.01 -9.09
CA LEU A 158 1.59 -2.33 -7.69
C LEU A 158 2.27 -1.35 -6.71
N ASP A 159 1.47 -0.76 -5.80
CA ASP A 159 1.94 0.04 -4.67
C ASP A 159 1.66 -0.71 -3.35
N VAL A 160 2.70 -1.37 -2.84
CA VAL A 160 2.71 -2.14 -1.58
C VAL A 160 2.81 -1.23 -0.34
N GLY A 161 3.25 0.01 -0.51
CA GLY A 161 3.42 0.98 0.57
C GLY A 161 4.55 0.60 1.53
N LEU A 162 4.22 0.40 2.79
CA LEU A 162 5.17 0.09 3.87
C LEU A 162 5.16 -1.39 4.26
N ILE A 163 4.30 -2.20 3.64
CA ILE A 163 4.22 -3.63 3.91
C ILE A 163 5.50 -4.29 3.37
N ARG A 164 6.06 -5.22 4.15
CA ARG A 164 7.21 -6.01 3.71
C ARG A 164 6.76 -6.95 2.58
N THR A 165 7.47 -6.92 1.46
CA THR A 165 7.25 -7.84 0.34
C THR A 165 7.85 -9.20 0.67
N THR A 166 7.06 -10.07 1.30
CA THR A 166 7.38 -11.49 1.53
C THR A 166 6.62 -12.37 0.55
N THR A 167 7.16 -13.55 0.23
CA THR A 167 6.44 -14.56 -0.54
C THR A 167 5.11 -14.92 0.15
N GLY A 168 4.03 -15.01 -0.62
CA GLY A 168 2.69 -15.30 -0.09
C GLY A 168 2.02 -14.16 0.71
N ALA A 169 2.54 -12.94 0.67
CA ALA A 169 1.85 -11.81 1.30
C ALA A 169 0.48 -11.54 0.65
N LYS A 170 -0.51 -11.16 1.46
CA LYS A 170 -1.89 -10.84 1.01
C LYS A 170 -1.95 -9.79 -0.10
N VAL A 171 -0.97 -8.89 -0.14
CA VAL A 171 -0.85 -7.87 -1.20
C VAL A 171 -0.69 -8.52 -2.58
N PHE A 172 -0.04 -9.68 -2.66
CA PHE A 172 0.12 -10.43 -3.90
C PHE A 172 -1.12 -11.24 -4.26
N GLY A 173 -1.96 -11.60 -3.29
CA GLY A 173 -3.31 -12.11 -3.56
C GLY A 173 -4.18 -11.08 -4.26
N ALA A 174 -4.20 -9.84 -3.76
CA ALA A 174 -4.89 -8.74 -4.42
C ALA A 174 -4.30 -8.40 -5.80
N LEU A 175 -2.98 -8.51 -5.96
CA LEU A 175 -2.32 -8.39 -7.27
C LEU A 175 -2.85 -9.45 -8.24
N LYS A 176 -2.82 -10.73 -7.84
CA LYS A 176 -3.22 -11.85 -8.69
C LYS A 176 -4.70 -11.75 -9.07
N GLY A 177 -5.58 -11.41 -8.13
CA GLY A 177 -6.99 -11.18 -8.44
C GLY A 177 -7.22 -10.00 -9.37
N ALA A 178 -6.41 -8.93 -9.28
CA ALA A 178 -6.51 -7.81 -10.20
C ALA A 178 -6.02 -8.16 -11.62
N VAL A 179 -4.99 -9.01 -11.73
CA VAL A 179 -4.47 -9.53 -13.01
C VAL A 179 -5.48 -10.47 -13.65
N ASP A 180 -6.00 -11.43 -12.89
CA ASP A 180 -7.01 -12.38 -13.37
C ASP A 180 -8.32 -11.68 -13.74
N GLY A 181 -8.58 -10.50 -13.17
CA GLY A 181 -9.70 -9.64 -13.57
C GLY A 181 -9.46 -8.78 -14.82
N GLY A 182 -8.35 -8.99 -15.54
CA GLY A 182 -8.07 -8.35 -16.83
C GLY A 182 -7.19 -7.10 -16.78
N LEU A 183 -6.57 -6.76 -15.63
CA LEU A 183 -5.60 -5.65 -15.58
C LEU A 183 -4.20 -6.11 -15.94
N ASN A 184 -3.51 -5.29 -16.74
CA ASN A 184 -2.09 -5.52 -17.00
C ASN A 184 -1.23 -4.92 -15.88
N ILE A 185 -0.71 -5.78 -15.01
CA ILE A 185 0.20 -5.39 -13.93
C ILE A 185 1.52 -6.12 -14.12
N PRO A 186 2.65 -5.42 -14.33
CA PRO A 186 3.93 -6.08 -14.51
C PRO A 186 4.37 -6.73 -13.19
N HIS A 187 4.50 -8.05 -13.21
CA HIS A 187 4.93 -8.88 -12.08
C HIS A 187 5.82 -10.03 -12.57
N SER A 188 6.46 -10.74 -11.64
CA SER A 188 7.28 -11.91 -11.94
C SER A 188 6.79 -13.13 -11.17
N ASP A 189 7.05 -14.31 -11.72
CA ASP A 189 6.55 -15.63 -11.22
C ASP A 189 7.00 -15.99 -9.80
N LYS A 190 7.97 -15.26 -9.25
CA LYS A 190 8.60 -15.60 -7.95
C LYS A 190 7.78 -15.21 -6.72
N VAL A 191 6.60 -14.64 -6.92
CA VAL A 191 5.89 -13.86 -5.89
C VAL A 191 4.47 -14.38 -5.53
N PRO A 192 3.71 -15.09 -6.40
CA PRO A 192 2.50 -15.75 -5.96
C PRO A 192 2.83 -16.82 -4.90
N PRO A 193 1.96 -17.07 -3.90
CA PRO A 193 2.09 -18.25 -3.07
C PRO A 193 1.98 -19.51 -3.93
N PRO A 194 2.71 -20.59 -3.58
CA PRO A 194 2.50 -21.89 -4.21
C PRO A 194 1.04 -22.37 -3.94
N PRO A 195 0.50 -23.23 -4.83
CA PRO A 195 -0.85 -23.78 -4.71
C PRO A 195 -1.10 -24.45 -3.36
#